data_AF-A0A0M9DYP1-F1
#
_entry.id   AF-A0A0M9DYP1-F1
#
_cell.length_a   1.000
_cell.length_b   1.000
_cell.length_c   1.000
_cell.angle_alpha   90.00
_cell.angle_beta   90.00
_cell.angle_gamma   90.00
#
_symmetry.space_group_name_H-M   'P 1'
#
loop_
_entity.id
_entity.type
_entity.pdbx_description
1 polymer ?
#
loop_
_entity_poly.entity_id
_entity_poly.type
_entity_poly.pdbx_seq_one_letter_code
_entity_poly.pdbx_strand_id
1 'polypeptide(L)'
;KAITILSQLDAALDKSVGGEIAENLSGLYKFLMNQLTQANLHLDASLLDDALKIITDIKEAFDGAAKNYLDEKSSQDMPSQGRGLTIDI
;
A
#
# COMPACT_ATOMS: atom_id res chain seq x y z
N LYS A 1 20.82 3.26 -0.73
CA LYS A 1 19.89 2.85 0.37
C LYS A 1 18.43 2.84 -0.10
N ALA A 2 17.89 3.93 -0.65
CA ALA A 2 16.50 3.99 -1.13
C ALA A 2 16.11 2.90 -2.14
N ILE A 3 16.95 2.64 -3.15
CA ILE A 3 16.73 1.57 -4.14
C ILE A 3 16.55 0.19 -3.48
N THR A 4 17.32 -0.12 -2.45
CA THR A 4 17.21 -1.39 -1.72
C THR A 4 15.85 -1.54 -1.03
N ILE A 5 15.33 -0.46 -0.44
CA ILE A 5 14.01 -0.46 0.20
C ILE A 5 12.92 -0.69 -0.86
N LEU A 6 12.98 0.02 -1.99
CA LEU A 6 12.03 -0.14 -3.08
C LEU A 6 12.05 -1.57 -3.65
N SER A 7 13.23 -2.17 -3.79
CA SER A 7 13.38 -3.56 -4.22
C SER A 7 12.79 -4.55 -3.23
N GLN A 8 12.90 -4.29 -1.92
CA GLN A 8 12.28 -5.14 -0.90
C GLN A 8 10.75 -5.01 -0.91
N LEU A 9 10.22 -3.80 -1.12
CA LEU A 9 8.78 -3.59 -1.27
C LEU A 9 8.22 -4.29 -2.51
N ASP A 10 8.92 -4.23 -3.64
CA ASP A 10 8.55 -4.95 -4.85
C ASP A 10 8.55 -6.48 -4.63
N ALA A 11 9.57 -6.99 -3.94
CA ALA A 11 9.67 -8.41 -3.60
C ALA A 11 8.59 -8.89 -2.62
N ALA A 12 8.01 -7.98 -1.83
CA ALA A 12 6.94 -8.30 -0.89
C ALA A 12 5.54 -8.34 -1.54
N LEU A 13 5.41 -7.99 -2.82
CA LEU A 13 4.13 -8.00 -3.53
C LEU A 13 3.69 -9.44 -3.83
N ASP A 14 2.52 -9.82 -3.33
CA ASP A 14 1.85 -11.04 -3.74
C ASP A 14 1.03 -10.78 -5.01
N LYS A 15 1.57 -11.22 -6.16
CA LYS A 15 0.93 -11.09 -7.46
C LYS A 15 -0.25 -12.06 -7.65
N SER A 16 -0.28 -13.16 -6.91
CA SER A 16 -1.39 -14.11 -6.96
C SER A 16 -2.65 -13.53 -6.31
N VAL A 17 -2.48 -12.80 -5.21
CA VAL A 17 -3.59 -12.16 -4.49
C VAL A 17 -3.90 -10.77 -5.06
N GLY A 18 -2.88 -9.97 -5.33
CA GLY A 18 -3.03 -8.58 -5.77
C GLY A 18 -3.29 -8.39 -7.26
N GLY A 19 -3.05 -9.42 -8.10
CA GLY A 19 -3.32 -9.40 -9.53
C GLY A 19 -2.78 -8.14 -10.23
N GLU A 20 -3.65 -7.42 -10.93
CA GLU A 20 -3.32 -6.19 -11.67
C GLU A 20 -2.78 -5.06 -10.75
N ILE A 21 -3.28 -4.94 -9.52
CA ILE A 21 -2.83 -3.91 -8.58
C ILE A 21 -1.38 -4.16 -8.19
N ALA A 22 -1.01 -5.43 -7.93
CA ALA A 22 0.36 -5.80 -7.61
C ALA A 22 1.30 -5.58 -8.81
N GLU A 23 0.87 -5.87 -10.04
CA GLU A 23 1.67 -5.57 -11.23
C GLU A 23 1.88 -4.07 -11.44
N ASN A 24 0.82 -3.26 -11.29
CA ASN A 24 0.91 -1.81 -11.42
C ASN A 24 1.84 -1.21 -10.36
N LEU A 25 1.73 -1.66 -9.11
CA LEU A 25 2.59 -1.21 -8.01
C LEU A 25 4.05 -1.63 -8.22
N SER A 26 4.30 -2.84 -8.74
CA SER A 26 5.64 -3.27 -9.17
C SER A 26 6.22 -2.36 -10.24
N GLY A 27 5.39 -1.94 -11.21
CA GLY A 27 5.77 -0.98 -12.24
C GLY A 27 6.20 0.37 -11.66
N LEU A 28 5.43 0.90 -10.69
CA LEU A 28 5.76 2.15 -10.00
C LEU A 28 7.06 2.05 -9.21
N TYR A 29 7.29 0.95 -8.48
CA TYR A 29 8.55 0.76 -7.75
C TYR A 29 9.76 0.68 -8.69
N LYS A 30 9.64 0.02 -9.84
CA LYS A 30 10.69 -0.02 -10.88
C LYS A 30 10.95 1.35 -11.48
N PHE A 31 9.91 2.13 -11.74
CA PHE A 31 10.04 3.51 -12.20
C PHE A 31 10.80 4.37 -11.20
N LEU A 32 10.45 4.30 -9.90
CA LEU A 32 11.16 5.01 -8.83
C LEU A 32 12.64 4.62 -8.74
N MET A 33 12.95 3.33 -8.85
CA MET A 33 14.33 2.85 -8.87
C MET A 33 15.14 3.42 -10.06
N ASN A 34 14.50 3.54 -11.23
CA ASN A 34 15.10 4.18 -12.40
C ASN A 34 15.34 5.68 -12.16
N GLN A 35 14.33 6.42 -11.69
CA GLN A 35 14.45 7.84 -11.37
C GLN A 35 15.59 8.13 -10.38
N LEU A 36 15.70 7.34 -9.30
CA LEU A 36 16.78 7.49 -8.32
C LEU A 36 18.16 7.22 -8.93
N THR A 37 18.24 6.27 -9.86
CA THR A 37 19.49 5.95 -10.58
C THR A 37 19.88 7.11 -11.48
N GLN A 38 18.92 7.64 -12.25
CA GLN A 38 19.13 8.76 -13.17
C GLN A 38 19.49 10.06 -12.41
N ALA A 39 18.79 10.36 -11.32
CA ALA A 39 19.10 11.49 -10.44
C ALA A 39 20.54 11.42 -9.93
N ASN A 40 20.99 10.24 -9.52
CA ASN A 40 22.35 10.03 -9.05
C ASN A 40 23.39 10.16 -10.19
N LEU A 41 23.11 9.62 -11.37
CA LEU A 41 24.02 9.70 -12.53
C LEU A 41 24.16 11.13 -13.07
N HIS A 42 23.07 11.89 -13.08
CA HIS A 42 23.02 13.23 -13.67
C HIS A 42 23.13 14.36 -12.65
N LEU A 43 23.20 14.04 -11.35
CA LEU A 43 23.17 15.02 -10.24
C LEU A 43 21.94 15.95 -10.32
N ASP A 44 20.82 15.43 -10.81
CA ASP A 44 19.58 16.17 -11.00
C ASP A 44 18.61 15.93 -9.84
N ALA A 45 18.47 16.93 -8.98
CA ALA A 45 17.58 16.88 -7.84
C ALA A 45 16.10 16.88 -8.23
N SER A 46 15.74 17.40 -9.40
CA SER A 46 14.34 17.48 -9.86
C SER A 46 13.72 16.09 -10.04
N LEU A 47 14.54 15.11 -10.47
CA LEU A 47 14.13 13.71 -10.58
C LEU A 47 13.81 13.07 -9.21
N LEU A 48 14.40 13.60 -8.13
CA LEU A 48 14.09 13.18 -6.76
C LEU A 48 12.75 13.75 -6.29
N ASP A 49 12.39 14.97 -6.69
CA ASP A 49 11.10 15.57 -6.34
C ASP A 49 9.93 14.77 -6.92
N ASP A 50 10.04 14.36 -8.19
CA ASP A 50 9.05 13.50 -8.83
C ASP A 50 8.97 12.12 -8.15
N ALA A 51 10.11 11.54 -7.81
CA ALA A 51 10.16 10.27 -7.08
C ALA A 51 9.53 10.40 -5.68
N LEU A 52 9.78 11.51 -4.99
CA LEU A 52 9.21 11.80 -3.68
C LEU A 52 7.69 11.94 -3.75
N LYS A 53 7.17 12.60 -4.78
CA LYS A 53 5.72 12.73 -4.99
C LYS A 53 5.07 11.37 -5.13
N ILE A 54 5.57 10.53 -6.03
CA ILE A 54 4.98 9.21 -6.32
C ILE A 54 5.01 8.31 -5.08
N ILE A 55 6.12 8.24 -4.34
CA ILE A 55 6.19 7.38 -3.14
C ILE A 55 5.29 7.91 -2.01
N THR A 56 5.07 9.24 -1.96
CA THR A 56 4.14 9.86 -1.01
C THR A 56 2.70 9.49 -1.35
N ASP A 57 2.29 9.61 -2.61
CA ASP A 57 0.95 9.23 -3.08
C ASP A 57 0.66 7.75 -2.79
N ILE A 58 1.64 6.87 -3.01
CA ILE A 58 1.53 5.43 -2.69
C ILE A 58 1.32 5.23 -1.19
N LYS A 59 2.10 5.92 -0.34
CA LYS A 59 1.96 5.85 1.12
C LYS A 59 0.57 6.30 1.56
N GLU A 60 0.07 7.41 1.03
CA GLU A 60 -1.25 7.93 1.38
C GLU A 60 -2.38 6.97 0.96
N ALA A 61 -2.25 6.33 -0.20
CA ALA A 61 -3.18 5.29 -0.65
C ALA A 61 -3.22 4.09 0.33
N PHE A 62 -2.06 3.65 0.82
CA PHE A 62 -1.99 2.59 1.83
C PHE A 62 -2.58 3.02 3.18
N ASP A 63 -2.28 4.23 3.64
CA ASP A 63 -2.82 4.77 4.90
C ASP A 63 -4.36 4.86 4.83
N GLY A 64 -4.89 5.31 3.69
CA GLY A 64 -6.33 5.36 3.42
C GLY A 64 -6.98 3.97 3.39
N ALA A 65 -6.37 3.00 2.70
CA ALA A 65 -6.88 1.63 2.65
C ALA A 65 -6.89 0.97 4.04
N ALA A 66 -5.84 1.16 4.83
CA ALA A 66 -5.74 0.65 6.20
C ALA A 66 -6.82 1.25 7.10
N LYS A 67 -7.07 2.57 6.99
CA LYS A 67 -8.14 3.23 7.74
C LYS A 67 -9.52 2.66 7.38
N ASN A 68 -9.83 2.54 6.10
CA ASN A 68 -11.11 2.00 5.63
C ASN A 68 -11.34 0.58 6.16
N TYR A 69 -10.30 -0.26 6.15
CA TYR A 69 -10.37 -1.61 6.70
C TYR A 69 -10.68 -1.63 8.22
N LEU A 70 -10.11 -0.70 8.98
CA LEU A 70 -10.37 -0.56 10.42
C LEU A 70 -11.78 -0.04 10.70
N ASP A 71 -12.25 0.93 9.92
CA ASP A 71 -13.59 1.52 10.03
C ASP A 71 -14.69 0.48 9.74
N GLU A 72 -14.50 -0.36 8.71
CA GLU A 72 -15.38 -1.48 8.38
C GLU A 72 -15.43 -2.52 9.51
N LYS A 73 -14.28 -2.86 10.09
CA LYS A 73 -14.18 -3.85 11.18
C LYS A 73 -14.83 -3.36 12.48
N SER A 74 -14.72 -2.06 12.78
CA SER A 74 -15.31 -1.43 13.96
C SER A 74 -16.85 -1.42 13.93
N SER A 75 -17.43 -1.45 12.74
CA SER A 75 -18.89 -1.45 12.54
C SER A 75 -19.53 -2.85 12.62
N GLN A 76 -18.73 -3.93 12.67
CA GLN A 76 -19.21 -5.31 12.74
C GLN A 76 -19.13 -5.95 14.14
N ASP A 77 -18.58 -5.25 15.13
CA ASP A 77 -18.27 -5.80 16.46
C ASP A 77 -19.17 -5.23 17.59
N MET A 78 -20.49 -5.13 17.35
CA MET A 78 -21.45 -4.93 18.45
C MET A 78 -21.96 -6.30 18.93
N PRO A 79 -21.57 -6.78 20.13
CA PRO A 79 -22.08 -8.02 20.67
C PRO A 79 -23.54 -7.82 21.07
N SER A 80 -24.43 -8.51 20.37
CA SER A 80 -25.81 -8.70 20.80
C SER A 80 -25.83 -9.64 22.02
N GLN A 81 -25.41 -9.12 23.19
CA GLN A 81 -25.61 -9.84 24.45
C GLN A 81 -27.09 -9.77 24.85
N GLY A 82 -27.78 -10.88 24.61
CA GLY A 82 -28.85 -11.39 25.46
C GLY A 82 -30.21 -10.68 25.44
N ARG A 83 -31.15 -11.25 24.70
CA ARG A 83 -32.46 -11.61 25.27
C ARG A 83 -32.97 -12.91 24.63
N GLY A 84 -33.16 -13.92 25.47
CA GLY A 84 -34.23 -14.91 25.27
C GLY A 84 -33.83 -16.22 24.59
N LEU A 85 -33.16 -17.09 25.34
CA LEU A 85 -33.43 -18.52 25.26
C LEU A 85 -34.91 -18.76 25.64
N THR A 86 -35.78 -19.04 24.68
CA THR A 86 -37.04 -19.78 24.85
C THR A 86 -37.46 -20.24 23.45
N ILE A 87 -36.94 -21.39 23.01
CA ILE A 87 -37.64 -22.70 22.97
C ILE A 87 -38.76 -22.69 21.93
N ASP A 88 -38.48 -23.39 20.84
CA ASP A 88 -39.43 -23.87 19.86
C ASP A 88 -40.66 -24.53 20.52
N ILE A 89 -41.85 -24.03 20.18
CA ILE A 89 -43.12 -24.78 20.18
C ILE A 89 -43.87 -24.42 18.90
#